data_AF-A0A538MKN6-F1
#
_entry.id   AF-A0A538MKN6-F1
#
_cell.length_a   1.000
_cell.length_b   1.000
_cell.length_c   1.000
_cell.angle_alpha   90.00
_cell.angle_beta   90.00
_cell.angle_gamma   90.00
#
_symmetry.space_group_name_H-M   'P 1'
#
loop_
_entity.id
_entity.type
_entity.pdbx_description
1 polymer ?
#
loop_
_entity_poly.entity_id
_entity_poly.type
_entity_poly.pdbx_seq_one_letter_code
_entity_poly.pdbx_strand_id
1 'polypeptide(L)'
;MRGVDLAIYADALAGESASLAARAERAHSRLRQAAIEKRARSALSESAAERLEALGLLGSVDEAATRAELRELEAALDALDELQTWVEAELVRNAA
;
A
#
# COMPACT_ATOMS: atom_id res chain seq x y z
N MET A 1 -1.75 -32.56 4.04
CA MET A 1 -2.22 -31.53 4.99
C MET A 1 -3.71 -31.74 5.23
N ARG A 2 -4.27 -31.39 6.39
CA ARG A 2 -5.73 -31.51 6.57
C ARG A 2 -6.40 -30.31 5.89
N GLY A 3 -7.54 -30.51 5.23
CA GLY A 3 -8.28 -29.43 4.58
C GLY A 3 -8.68 -28.28 5.53
N VAL A 4 -8.93 -28.59 6.81
CA VAL A 4 -9.20 -27.57 7.84
C VAL A 4 -7.99 -26.67 8.09
N ASP A 5 -6.77 -27.22 8.12
CA ASP A 5 -5.55 -26.43 8.33
C ASP A 5 -5.30 -25.47 7.15
N LEU A 6 -5.57 -25.95 5.92
CA LEU A 6 -5.51 -25.13 4.71
C LEU A 6 -6.55 -23.99 4.72
N ALA A 7 -7.76 -24.26 5.21
CA ALA A 7 -8.83 -23.24 5.27
C ALA A 7 -8.50 -22.14 6.28
N ILE A 8 -7.97 -22.51 7.45
CA ILE A 8 -7.48 -21.55 8.45
C ILE A 8 -6.34 -20.72 7.88
N TYR A 9 -5.41 -21.36 7.15
CA TYR A 9 -4.32 -20.64 6.53
C TYR A 9 -4.79 -19.66 5.44
N ALA A 10 -5.74 -20.06 4.60
CA ALA A 10 -6.34 -19.19 3.59
C ALA A 10 -6.99 -17.93 4.21
N ASP A 11 -7.71 -18.08 5.33
CA ASP A 11 -8.29 -16.96 6.08
C ASP A 11 -7.21 -16.00 6.61
N ALA A 12 -6.12 -16.55 7.16
CA ALA A 12 -4.99 -15.75 7.61
C ALA A 12 -4.35 -14.96 6.44
N LEU A 13 -4.17 -15.58 5.28
CA LEU A 13 -3.65 -14.89 4.09
C LEU A 13 -4.58 -13.77 3.61
N ALA A 14 -5.91 -13.97 3.66
CA ALA A 14 -6.87 -12.93 3.33
C ALA A 14 -6.75 -11.71 4.27
N GLY A 15 -6.53 -11.95 5.57
CA GLY A 15 -6.26 -10.89 6.54
C GLY A 15 -4.99 -10.10 6.23
N GLU A 16 -3.90 -10.79 5.89
CA GLU A 16 -2.64 -10.14 5.49
C GLU A 16 -2.79 -9.33 4.19
N SER A 17 -3.53 -9.86 3.21
CA SER A 17 -3.81 -9.17 1.95
C SER A 17 -4.56 -7.86 2.20
N ALA A 18 -5.60 -7.88 3.04
CA ALA A 18 -6.34 -6.69 3.43
C ALA A 18 -5.44 -5.65 4.15
N SER A 19 -4.54 -6.11 5.02
CA SER A 19 -3.58 -5.26 5.73
C SER A 19 -2.59 -4.57 4.78
N LEU A 20 -2.01 -5.32 3.84
CA LEU A 20 -1.09 -4.81 2.82
C LEU A 20 -1.78 -3.83 1.87
N ALA A 21 -2.98 -4.17 1.39
CA ALA A 21 -3.77 -3.28 0.54
C ALA A 21 -4.11 -1.96 1.24
N ALA A 22 -4.48 -2.00 2.52
CA ALA A 22 -4.73 -0.79 3.31
C ALA A 22 -3.48 0.08 3.46
N ARG A 23 -2.29 -0.53 3.57
CA ARG A 23 -1.00 0.20 3.58
C ARG A 23 -0.71 0.83 2.23
N ALA A 24 -0.94 0.12 1.13
CA ALA A 24 -0.74 0.63 -0.23
C ALA A 24 -1.64 1.84 -0.50
N GLU A 25 -2.91 1.78 -0.11
CA GLU A 25 -3.83 2.92 -0.26
C GLU A 25 -3.39 4.14 0.56
N ARG A 26 -2.81 3.94 1.76
CA ARG A 26 -2.22 5.04 2.53
C ARG A 26 -1.01 5.65 1.81
N ALA A 27 -0.16 4.85 1.19
CA ALA A 27 0.95 5.34 0.38
C ALA A 27 0.44 6.14 -0.84
N HIS A 28 -0.58 5.65 -1.55
CA HIS A 28 -1.25 6.40 -2.61
C HIS A 28 -1.82 7.73 -2.14
N SER A 29 -2.47 7.75 -0.96
CA SER A 29 -3.00 8.98 -0.37
C SER A 29 -1.90 10.03 -0.15
N ARG A 30 -0.74 9.61 0.39
CA ARG A 30 0.43 10.49 0.53
C ARG A 30 0.94 11.02 -0.82
N LEU A 31 0.97 10.20 -1.87
CA LEU A 31 1.35 10.66 -3.22
C LEU A 31 0.35 11.67 -3.80
N ARG A 32 -0.95 11.46 -3.57
CA ARG A 32 -1.98 12.44 -3.96
C ARG A 32 -1.80 13.76 -3.20
N GLN A 33 -1.49 13.69 -1.89
CA GLN A 33 -1.15 14.87 -1.10
C GLN A 33 0.09 15.59 -1.67
N ALA A 34 1.17 14.88 -1.97
CA ALA A 34 2.37 15.46 -2.57
C ALA A 34 2.07 16.22 -3.88
N ALA A 35 1.20 15.66 -4.73
CA ALA A 35 0.77 16.32 -5.96
C ALA A 35 -0.02 17.61 -5.69
N ILE A 36 -0.89 17.62 -4.67
CA ILE A 36 -1.61 18.82 -4.23
C ILE A 36 -0.62 19.86 -3.71
N GLU A 37 0.32 19.47 -2.86
CA GLU A 37 1.35 20.35 -2.31
C GLU A 37 2.22 20.96 -3.42
N LYS A 38 2.66 20.16 -4.39
CA LYS A 38 3.42 20.65 -5.56
C LYS A 38 2.63 21.68 -6.37
N ARG A 39 1.33 21.44 -6.59
CA ARG A 39 0.45 22.41 -7.25
C ARG A 39 0.27 23.67 -6.42
N ALA A 40 0.07 23.54 -5.10
CA ALA A 40 -0.05 24.67 -4.19
C ALA A 40 1.22 25.54 -4.22
N ARG A 41 2.42 24.94 -4.16
CA ARG A 41 3.69 25.67 -4.26
C ARG A 41 3.77 26.49 -5.54
N SER A 42 3.31 25.95 -6.67
CA SER A 42 3.32 26.67 -7.96
C SER A 42 2.31 27.83 -8.06
N ALA A 43 1.29 27.84 -7.20
CA ALA A 43 0.21 28.84 -7.23
C ALA A 43 0.36 29.94 -6.16
N LEU A 44 1.21 29.72 -5.16
CA LEU A 44 1.46 30.66 -4.07
C LEU A 44 2.62 31.61 -4.40
N SER A 45 2.68 32.74 -3.70
CA SER A 45 3.90 33.56 -3.70
C SER A 45 5.04 32.80 -3.04
N GLU A 46 6.27 33.06 -3.48
CA GLU A 46 7.49 32.46 -2.93
C GLU A 46 7.55 32.59 -1.40
N SER A 47 7.31 33.81 -0.89
CA SER A 47 7.29 34.10 0.55
C SER A 47 6.21 33.34 1.35
N ALA A 48 5.06 33.04 0.74
CA ALA A 48 4.00 32.27 1.39
C ALA A 48 4.36 30.78 1.39
N ALA A 49 4.89 30.28 0.28
CA ALA A 49 5.32 28.89 0.15
C ALA A 49 6.48 28.57 1.11
N GLU A 50 7.50 29.43 1.21
CA GLU A 50 8.60 29.31 2.17
C GLU A 50 8.12 29.26 3.63
N ARG A 51 7.18 30.13 4.00
CA ARG A 51 6.61 30.13 5.36
C ARG A 51 5.84 28.85 5.67
N LEU A 52 5.09 28.33 4.72
CA LEU A 52 4.34 27.08 4.89
C LEU A 52 5.26 25.85 4.95
N GLU A 53 6.33 25.84 4.17
CA GLU A 53 7.39 24.81 4.25
C GLU A 53 8.10 24.84 5.60
N ALA A 54 8.45 26.04 6.09
CA ALA A 54 9.06 26.20 7.41
C ALA A 54 8.14 25.71 8.56
N LEU A 55 6.82 25.74 8.35
CA LEU A 55 5.83 25.19 9.29
C LEU A 55 5.52 23.70 9.06
N GLY A 56 6.12 23.06 8.04
CA GLY A 56 5.85 21.67 7.68
C GLY A 56 4.45 21.43 7.08
N LEU A 57 3.77 22.47 6.62
CA LEU A 57 2.43 22.40 6.01
C LEU A 57 2.49 22.16 4.49
N LEU A 58 3.69 22.20 3.91
CA LEU A 58 3.96 22.04 2.49
C LEU A 58 5.29 21.32 2.30
N GLY A 59 5.40 20.46 1.29
CA GLY A 59 6.62 19.70 1.01
C GLY A 59 6.90 18.61 2.04
N SER A 60 5.87 18.14 2.75
CA SER A 60 6.02 17.22 3.88
C SER A 60 6.23 15.76 3.47
N VAL A 61 5.84 15.42 2.23
CA VAL A 61 5.89 14.06 1.71
C VAL A 61 7.18 13.81 0.93
N ASP A 62 7.97 12.83 1.37
CA ASP A 62 9.03 12.26 0.55
C ASP A 62 8.42 11.37 -0.55
N GLU A 63 8.28 11.92 -1.75
CA GLU A 63 7.73 11.20 -2.91
C GLU A 63 8.56 9.98 -3.30
N ALA A 64 9.89 10.06 -3.20
CA ALA A 64 10.77 8.99 -3.65
C ALA A 64 10.66 7.78 -2.71
N ALA A 65 10.71 8.02 -1.40
CA ALA A 65 10.50 6.99 -0.39
C ALA A 65 9.09 6.40 -0.47
N THR A 66 8.06 7.24 -0.62
CA THR A 66 6.67 6.79 -0.71
C THR A 66 6.43 5.92 -1.96
N ARG A 67 7.05 6.25 -3.10
CA ARG A 67 6.98 5.41 -4.32
C ARG A 67 7.73 4.09 -4.16
N ALA A 68 8.83 4.08 -3.41
CA ALA A 68 9.55 2.84 -3.12
C ALA A 68 8.72 1.92 -2.24
N GLU A 69 8.15 2.46 -1.15
CA GLU A 69 7.23 1.73 -0.27
C GLU A 69 6.02 1.16 -1.03
N LEU A 70 5.42 1.96 -1.92
CA LEU A 70 4.29 1.50 -2.72
C LEU A 70 4.67 0.30 -3.60
N ARG A 71 5.80 0.36 -4.30
CA ARG A 71 6.27 -0.76 -5.13
C ARG A 71 6.54 -2.02 -4.32
N GLU A 72 7.08 -1.88 -3.11
CA GLU A 72 7.30 -3.01 -2.21
C GLU A 72 5.98 -3.63 -1.74
N LEU A 73 4.98 -2.79 -1.43
CA LEU A 73 3.64 -3.25 -1.05
C LEU A 73 2.91 -3.96 -2.19
N GLU A 74 3.01 -3.42 -3.42
CA GLU A 74 2.47 -4.05 -4.63
C GLU A 74 3.12 -5.41 -4.89
N ALA A 75 4.46 -5.49 -4.82
CA ALA A 75 5.17 -6.76 -4.98
C ALA A 75 4.82 -7.79 -3.89
N ALA A 76 4.59 -7.34 -2.65
CA ALA A 76 4.16 -8.22 -1.57
C ALA A 76 2.73 -8.74 -1.78
N LEU A 77 1.83 -7.91 -2.32
CA LEU A 77 0.47 -8.31 -2.69
C LEU A 77 0.49 -9.35 -3.83
N ASP A 78 1.30 -9.15 -4.86
CA ASP A 78 1.45 -10.11 -5.97
C ASP A 78 1.95 -11.47 -5.46
N ALA A 79 2.99 -11.47 -4.62
CA ALA A 79 3.51 -12.69 -4.02
C ALA A 79 2.49 -13.41 -3.12
N LEU A 80 1.65 -12.64 -2.42
CA LEU A 80 0.59 -13.19 -1.58
C LEU A 80 -0.54 -13.79 -2.41
N ASP A 81 -0.90 -13.18 -3.54
CA ASP A 81 -1.90 -13.69 -4.49
C ASP A 81 -1.47 -15.04 -5.10
N GLU A 82 -0.18 -15.19 -5.45
CA GLU A 82 0.38 -16.48 -5.89
C GLU A 82 0.21 -17.57 -4.83
N LEU A 83 0.48 -17.24 -3.56
CA LEU A 83 0.33 -18.17 -2.45
C LEU A 83 -1.15 -18.50 -2.17
N GLN A 84 -2.03 -17.50 -2.19
CA GLN A 84 -3.48 -17.70 -2.03
C GLN A 84 -4.01 -18.64 -3.11
N THR A 85 -3.65 -18.40 -4.37
CA THR A 85 -4.02 -19.24 -5.52
C THR A 85 -3.58 -20.69 -5.31
N TRP A 86 -2.36 -20.90 -4.80
CA TRP A 86 -1.87 -22.25 -4.51
C TRP A 86 -2.67 -22.93 -3.38
N VAL A 87 -2.93 -22.22 -2.28
CA VAL A 87 -3.72 -22.74 -1.14
C VAL A 87 -5.14 -23.09 -1.56
N GLU A 88 -5.79 -22.25 -2.36
CA GLU A 88 -7.13 -22.50 -2.89
C GLU A 88 -7.17 -23.75 -3.78
N ALA A 89 -6.16 -23.93 -4.64
CA ALA A 89 -6.05 -25.12 -5.46
C ALA A 89 -5.84 -26.41 -4.63
N GLU A 90 -5.05 -26.33 -3.55
CA GLU A 90 -4.90 -27.44 -2.59
C GLU A 90 -6.21 -27.74 -1.86
N LEU A 91 -6.97 -26.72 -1.45
CA LEU A 91 -8.28 -26.91 -0.82
C LEU A 91 -9.25 -27.68 -1.73
N VAL A 92 -9.31 -27.31 -3.01
CA VAL A 92 -10.13 -28.02 -3.99
C VAL A 92 -9.69 -29.48 -4.14
N ARG A 93 -8.37 -29.75 -4.22
CA ARG A 93 -7.84 -31.11 -4.30
C ARG A 93 -8.16 -31.96 -3.08
N ASN A 94 -8.18 -31.38 -1.89
CA ASN A 94 -8.46 -32.09 -0.64
C ASN A 94 -9.97 -32.26 -0.36
N ALA A 95 -10.83 -31.53 -1.09
CA ALA A 95 -12.27 -31.64 -0.99
C ALA A 95 -12.89 -32.64 -1.99
N ALA A 96 -12.13 -33.06 -3.00
CA ALA A 96 -12.50 -34.05 -4.01
C ALA A 96 -12.14 -35.48 -3.58
#